data_AF-A0A418Y2F8-F1
#
_entry.id   AF-A0A418Y2F8-F1
#
_cell.length_a   1.000
_cell.length_b   1.000
_cell.length_c   1.000
_cell.angle_alpha   90.00
_cell.angle_beta   90.00
_cell.angle_gamma   90.00
#
_symmetry.space_group_name_H-M   'P 1'
#
loop_
_entity.id
_entity.type
_entity.pdbx_description
1 polymer ?
#
loop_
_entity_poly.entity_id
_entity_poly.type
_entity_poly.pdbx_seq_one_letter_code
_entity_poly.pdbx_strand_id
1 'polypeptide(L)'
;MSRMVRDNAVSGLRERVYFAQAMLRQLTGEQAGAVPTVRLALRGAVVFHVYSSLVGLLRQSARTYQVPGADTLFSLGALERAFASAGVEAPELAVIAQARKDRGDLVAWLDGEMQTAMGASGLARRPTPPSEANALNLMAEDRYAPLAEGDLERLAQAIIRVSELLEHCVGYLEEW
;
A
#
# COMPACT_ATOMS: atom_id res chain seq x y z
N MET A 1 27.19 -24.71 16.91
CA MET A 1 27.10 -23.68 15.85
C MET A 1 25.72 -23.07 15.90
N SER A 2 25.61 -21.81 16.35
CA SER A 2 24.34 -21.09 16.40
C SER A 2 23.84 -20.91 14.97
N ARG A 3 22.63 -21.41 14.67
CA ARG A 3 21.98 -21.21 13.39
C ARG A 3 21.70 -19.71 13.29
N MET A 4 22.57 -19.00 12.56
CA MET A 4 22.40 -17.59 12.26
C MET A 4 21.03 -17.47 11.60
N VAL A 5 20.03 -17.01 12.34
CA VAL A 5 18.74 -16.62 11.78
C VAL A 5 19.10 -15.47 10.86
N ARG A 6 19.19 -15.74 9.55
CA ARG A 6 19.20 -14.66 8.57
C ARG A 6 17.97 -13.83 8.93
N ASP A 7 18.17 -12.56 9.28
CA ASP A 7 17.09 -11.59 9.34
C ASP A 7 16.44 -11.57 7.96
N ASN A 8 15.48 -12.46 7.77
CA ASN A 8 14.90 -12.71 6.48
C ASN A 8 13.90 -11.58 6.31
N ALA A 9 14.33 -10.46 5.74
CA ALA A 9 13.49 -9.28 5.52
C ALA A 9 12.21 -9.61 4.71
N VAL A 10 12.24 -10.72 3.96
CA VAL A 10 11.08 -11.32 3.27
C VAL A 10 10.04 -11.87 4.25
N SER A 11 10.46 -12.36 5.43
CA SER A 11 9.62 -12.69 6.61
C SER A 11 9.15 -11.44 7.37
N GLY A 12 9.21 -10.26 6.76
CA GLY A 12 8.37 -9.15 7.19
C GLY A 12 7.20 -8.90 6.24
N LEU A 13 7.28 -9.38 4.99
CA LEU A 13 6.33 -9.04 3.93
C LEU A 13 5.09 -9.93 4.01
N ARG A 14 5.27 -11.23 4.22
CA ARG A 14 4.17 -12.19 4.36
C ARG A 14 3.33 -11.90 5.61
N GLU A 15 3.98 -11.47 6.67
CA GLU A 15 3.39 -11.13 7.97
C GLU A 15 2.52 -9.88 7.83
N ARG A 16 2.97 -8.88 7.06
CA ARG A 16 2.16 -7.69 6.74
C ARG A 16 0.91 -8.07 5.94
N VAL A 17 1.03 -8.94 4.94
CA VAL A 17 -0.13 -9.46 4.20
C VAL A 17 -1.07 -10.25 5.12
N TYR A 18 -0.52 -11.09 5.99
CA TYR A 18 -1.30 -11.83 6.99
C TYR A 18 -2.07 -10.89 7.93
N PHE A 19 -1.42 -9.82 8.42
CA PHE A 19 -2.07 -8.81 9.25
C PHE A 19 -3.18 -8.07 8.48
N ALA A 20 -2.94 -7.69 7.22
CA ALA A 20 -3.97 -7.10 6.37
C ALA A 20 -5.20 -8.02 6.23
N GLN A 21 -4.98 -9.31 5.98
CA GLN A 21 -6.06 -10.30 5.92
C GLN A 21 -6.80 -10.43 7.25
N ALA A 22 -6.08 -10.44 8.38
CA ALA A 22 -6.69 -10.50 9.70
C ALA A 22 -7.56 -9.26 9.99
N MET A 23 -7.08 -8.07 9.64
CA MET A 23 -7.83 -6.82 9.79
C MET A 23 -9.05 -6.78 8.86
N LEU A 24 -8.95 -7.31 7.63
CA LEU A 24 -10.09 -7.43 6.74
C LEU A 24 -11.14 -8.39 7.29
N ARG A 25 -10.75 -9.54 7.84
CA ARG A 25 -11.67 -10.48 8.50
C ARG A 25 -12.37 -9.86 9.71
N GLN A 26 -11.65 -9.05 10.49
CA GLN A 26 -12.23 -8.30 11.59
C GLN A 26 -13.26 -7.28 11.07
N LEU A 27 -12.92 -6.53 10.03
CA LEU A 27 -13.78 -5.53 9.40
C LEU A 27 -15.06 -6.13 8.79
N THR A 28 -14.98 -7.32 8.19
CA THR A 28 -16.12 -8.00 7.58
C THR A 28 -16.91 -8.89 8.55
N GLY A 29 -16.30 -9.30 9.66
CA GLY A 29 -16.88 -10.19 10.67
C GLY A 29 -17.23 -9.45 11.97
N GLU A 30 -16.41 -9.65 13.00
CA GLU A 30 -16.66 -9.17 14.37
C GLU A 30 -16.95 -7.67 14.47
N GLN A 31 -16.37 -6.87 13.58
CA GLN A 31 -16.50 -5.40 13.56
C GLN A 31 -17.45 -4.90 12.46
N ALA A 32 -18.23 -5.79 11.83
CA ALA A 32 -19.19 -5.42 10.79
C ALA A 32 -20.30 -4.48 11.29
N GLY A 33 -20.61 -4.50 12.59
CA GLY A 33 -21.56 -3.58 13.24
C GLY A 33 -20.91 -2.46 14.05
N ALA A 34 -19.58 -2.33 14.01
CA ALA A 34 -18.86 -1.38 14.85
C ALA A 34 -19.14 0.08 14.44
N VAL A 35 -18.88 1.00 15.37
CA VAL A 35 -18.99 2.44 15.11
C VAL A 35 -18.10 2.86 13.93
N PRO A 36 -18.49 3.89 13.13
CA PRO A 36 -17.79 4.27 11.92
C PRO A 36 -16.27 4.48 12.08
N THR A 37 -15.85 5.07 13.19
CA THR A 37 -14.44 5.34 13.49
C THR A 37 -13.59 4.08 13.61
N VAL A 38 -14.15 3.02 14.22
CA VAL A 38 -13.46 1.71 14.35
C VAL A 38 -13.32 1.07 12.98
N ARG A 39 -14.38 1.12 12.16
CA ARG A 39 -14.37 0.56 10.81
C ARG A 39 -13.37 1.28 9.89
N LEU A 40 -13.31 2.61 9.97
CA LEU A 40 -12.33 3.42 9.24
C LEU A 40 -10.89 3.11 9.68
N ALA A 41 -10.66 2.93 10.99
CA ALA A 41 -9.35 2.56 11.49
C ALA A 41 -8.91 1.17 10.98
N LEU A 42 -9.82 0.18 10.97
CA LEU A 42 -9.55 -1.14 10.42
C LEU A 42 -9.29 -1.09 8.91
N ARG A 43 -10.09 -0.34 8.16
CA ARG A 43 -9.85 -0.09 6.73
C ARG A 43 -8.45 0.49 6.50
N GLY A 44 -8.11 1.56 7.22
CA GLY A 44 -6.80 2.18 7.15
C GLY A 44 -5.67 1.22 7.50
N ALA A 45 -5.86 0.35 8.49
CA ALA A 45 -4.90 -0.69 8.85
C ALA A 45 -4.70 -1.71 7.72
N VAL A 46 -5.77 -2.15 7.05
CA VAL A 46 -5.66 -3.04 5.88
C VAL A 46 -4.83 -2.35 4.78
N VAL A 47 -5.21 -1.15 4.36
CA VAL A 47 -4.50 -0.38 3.33
C VAL A 47 -3.02 -0.20 3.69
N PHE A 48 -2.75 0.23 4.92
CA PHE A 48 -1.39 0.46 5.42
C PHE A 48 -0.54 -0.81 5.35
N HIS A 49 -1.06 -1.94 5.86
CA HIS A 49 -0.31 -3.18 5.88
C HIS A 49 -0.02 -3.68 4.46
N VAL A 50 -1.02 -3.70 3.57
CA VAL A 50 -0.85 -4.12 2.17
C VAL A 50 0.17 -3.25 1.44
N TYR A 51 0.04 -1.93 1.52
CA TYR A 51 0.98 -1.01 0.88
C TYR A 51 2.39 -1.12 1.45
N SER A 52 2.50 -1.27 2.78
CA SER A 52 3.80 -1.40 3.45
C SER A 52 4.56 -2.66 3.04
N SER A 53 3.88 -3.70 2.55
CA SER A 53 4.52 -4.87 1.97
C SER A 53 5.25 -4.54 0.66
N LEU A 54 4.63 -3.74 -0.22
CA LEU A 54 5.28 -3.28 -1.46
C LEU A 54 6.46 -2.35 -1.18
N VAL A 55 6.31 -1.44 -0.21
CA VAL A 55 7.40 -0.58 0.25
C VAL A 55 8.54 -1.41 0.85
N GLY A 56 8.21 -2.41 1.65
CA GLY A 56 9.19 -3.34 2.23
C GLY A 56 9.95 -4.12 1.16
N LEU A 57 9.26 -4.60 0.13
CA LEU A 57 9.85 -5.27 -1.02
C LEU A 57 10.86 -4.36 -1.76
N LEU A 58 10.44 -3.13 -2.12
CA LEU A 58 11.31 -2.19 -2.81
C LEU A 58 12.49 -1.72 -1.95
N ARG A 59 12.31 -1.58 -0.63
CA ARG A 59 13.42 -1.31 0.30
C ARG A 59 14.40 -2.47 0.37
N GLN A 60 13.91 -3.71 0.29
CA GLN A 60 14.78 -4.87 0.25
C GLN A 60 15.57 -4.91 -1.06
N SER A 61 14.91 -4.72 -2.20
CA SER A 61 15.57 -4.58 -3.51
C SER A 61 16.61 -3.43 -3.45
N ALA A 62 16.25 -2.28 -2.88
CA ALA A 62 17.17 -1.15 -2.73
C ALA A 62 18.42 -1.48 -1.91
N ARG A 63 18.30 -2.35 -0.89
CA ARG A 63 19.47 -2.83 -0.14
C ARG A 63 20.34 -3.74 -0.99
N THR A 64 19.76 -4.67 -1.75
CA THR A 64 20.48 -5.55 -2.68
C THR A 64 21.27 -4.74 -3.69
N TYR A 65 20.65 -3.72 -4.29
CA TYR A 65 21.27 -2.85 -5.29
C TYR A 65 22.02 -1.64 -4.71
N GLN A 66 22.16 -1.54 -3.38
CA GLN A 66 22.88 -0.47 -2.68
C GLN A 66 22.40 0.96 -3.03
N VAL A 67 21.09 1.14 -3.23
CA VAL A 67 20.48 2.44 -3.55
C VAL A 67 20.54 3.36 -2.31
N PRO A 68 21.23 4.52 -2.37
CA PRO A 68 21.42 5.38 -1.20
C PRO A 68 20.12 5.97 -0.64
N GLY A 69 19.98 5.97 0.69
CA GLY A 69 18.89 6.64 1.41
C GLY A 69 17.50 6.00 1.28
N ALA A 70 17.38 4.86 0.60
CA ALA A 70 16.10 4.20 0.34
C ALA A 70 15.46 3.58 1.60
N ASP A 71 16.24 3.26 2.61
CA ASP A 71 15.84 2.63 3.88
C ASP A 71 14.82 3.47 4.68
N THR A 72 14.84 4.80 4.51
CA THR A 72 13.94 5.73 5.19
C THR A 72 12.67 6.05 4.39
N LEU A 73 12.61 5.72 3.09
CA LEU A 73 11.54 6.15 2.19
C LEU A 73 10.27 5.31 2.33
N PHE A 74 9.13 5.93 2.58
CA PHE A 74 7.88 5.22 2.94
C PHE A 74 6.84 5.17 1.81
N SER A 75 7.12 5.74 0.63
CA SER A 75 6.21 5.70 -0.52
C SER A 75 6.86 5.08 -1.74
N LEU A 76 6.07 4.38 -2.55
CA LEU A 76 6.52 3.74 -3.79
C LEU A 76 7.11 4.77 -4.76
N GLY A 77 6.47 5.93 -4.90
CA GLY A 77 6.99 7.00 -5.75
C GLY A 77 8.31 7.60 -5.26
N ALA A 78 8.58 7.63 -3.94
CA ALA A 78 9.87 8.06 -3.43
C ALA A 78 10.96 7.03 -3.71
N LEU A 79 10.65 5.74 -3.55
CA LEU A 79 11.57 4.65 -3.89
C LEU A 79 11.89 4.66 -5.38
N GLU A 80 10.89 4.77 -6.26
CA GLU A 80 11.09 4.88 -7.71
C GLU A 80 12.06 6.01 -8.09
N ARG A 81 11.91 7.19 -7.46
CA ARG A 81 12.85 8.31 -7.66
C ARG A 81 14.25 8.01 -7.15
N ALA A 82 14.39 7.31 -6.03
CA ALA A 82 15.70 6.97 -5.47
C ALA A 82 16.48 6.02 -6.39
N PHE A 83 15.82 4.97 -6.90
CA PHE A 83 16.41 4.07 -7.89
C PHE A 83 16.81 4.80 -9.17
N ALA A 84 15.92 5.65 -9.71
CA ALA A 84 16.20 6.44 -10.89
C ALA A 84 17.40 7.38 -10.69
N SER A 85 17.50 8.02 -9.51
CA SER A 85 18.61 8.92 -9.17
C SER A 85 19.93 8.17 -9.01
N ALA A 86 19.89 6.91 -8.58
CA ALA A 86 21.05 6.04 -8.47
C ALA A 86 21.44 5.39 -9.81
N GLY A 87 20.64 5.55 -10.88
CA GLY A 87 20.86 4.88 -12.15
C GLY A 87 20.72 3.36 -12.07
N VAL A 88 19.92 2.85 -11.12
CA VAL A 88 19.72 1.42 -10.88
C VAL A 88 18.40 0.97 -11.48
N GLU A 89 18.47 -0.05 -12.32
CA GLU A 89 17.30 -0.78 -12.81
C GLU A 89 17.13 -2.07 -12.02
N ALA A 90 15.96 -2.23 -11.38
CA ALA A 90 15.61 -3.43 -10.63
C ALA A 90 14.30 -4.03 -11.19
N PRO A 91 14.23 -5.34 -11.46
CA PRO A 91 13.03 -5.98 -12.01
C PRO A 91 11.78 -5.77 -11.15
N GLU A 92 11.90 -5.88 -9.82
CA GLU A 92 10.77 -5.70 -8.90
C GLU A 92 10.24 -4.26 -8.93
N LEU A 93 11.16 -3.29 -9.06
CA LEU A 93 10.78 -1.89 -9.23
C LEU A 93 10.02 -1.69 -10.54
N ALA A 94 10.48 -2.26 -11.65
CA ALA A 94 9.83 -2.11 -12.94
C ALA A 94 8.39 -2.64 -12.92
N VAL A 95 8.18 -3.83 -12.35
CA VAL A 95 6.86 -4.44 -12.18
C VAL A 95 5.94 -3.55 -11.32
N ILE A 96 6.42 -3.10 -10.16
CA ILE A 96 5.62 -2.28 -9.24
C ILE A 96 5.35 -0.89 -9.84
N ALA A 97 6.33 -0.26 -10.49
CA ALA A 97 6.16 1.04 -11.13
C ALA A 97 5.16 0.98 -12.28
N GLN A 98 5.13 -0.13 -13.03
CA GLN A 98 4.13 -0.34 -14.08
C GLN A 98 2.72 -0.49 -13.49
N ALA A 99 2.55 -1.31 -12.46
CA ALA A 99 1.28 -1.45 -11.75
C ALA A 99 0.80 -0.12 -11.15
N ARG A 100 1.73 0.71 -10.63
CA ARG A 100 1.42 2.05 -10.09
C ARG A 100 0.96 3.05 -11.16
N LYS A 101 1.39 2.89 -12.41
CA LYS A 101 1.03 3.77 -13.55
C LYS A 101 -0.31 3.40 -14.19
N ASP A 102 -0.71 2.12 -14.09
CA ASP A 102 -2.00 1.66 -14.58
C ASP A 102 -3.12 2.04 -13.61
N ARG A 103 -4.01 2.95 -14.03
CA ARG A 103 -5.15 3.39 -13.20
C ARG A 103 -6.16 2.28 -12.92
N GLY A 104 -6.16 1.20 -13.69
CA GLY A 104 -6.99 0.02 -13.46
C GLY A 104 -6.39 -0.96 -12.46
N ASP A 105 -5.10 -0.85 -12.12
CA ASP A 105 -4.44 -1.76 -11.18
C ASP A 105 -4.65 -1.29 -9.72
N LEU A 106 -4.84 -2.27 -8.84
CA LEU A 106 -5.09 -2.05 -7.42
C LEU A 106 -3.88 -1.45 -6.69
N VAL A 107 -2.66 -1.58 -7.24
CA VAL A 107 -1.47 -0.88 -6.74
C VAL A 107 -1.60 0.63 -6.90
N ALA A 108 -2.12 1.11 -8.05
CA ALA A 108 -2.35 2.53 -8.26
C ALA A 108 -3.44 3.07 -7.29
N TRP A 109 -4.49 2.28 -7.07
CA TRP A 109 -5.50 2.59 -6.06
C TRP A 109 -4.91 2.67 -4.65
N LEU A 110 -4.14 1.66 -4.21
CA LEU A 110 -3.47 1.65 -2.89
C LEU A 110 -2.52 2.84 -2.70
N ASP A 111 -1.76 3.21 -3.74
CA ASP A 111 -0.88 4.38 -3.69
C ASP A 111 -1.69 5.67 -3.52
N GLY A 112 -2.84 5.78 -4.19
CA GLY A 112 -3.79 6.88 -4.00
C GLY A 112 -4.40 6.93 -2.60
N GLU A 113 -4.81 5.79 -2.04
CA GLU A 113 -5.33 5.69 -0.68
C GLU A 113 -4.28 6.13 0.36
N MET A 114 -3.04 5.65 0.22
CA MET A 114 -1.94 6.04 1.08
C MET A 114 -1.58 7.52 0.92
N GLN A 115 -1.55 8.05 -0.30
CA GLN A 115 -1.34 9.47 -0.53
C GLN A 115 -2.47 10.32 0.05
N THR A 116 -3.71 9.83 0.08
CA THR A 116 -4.83 10.52 0.71
C THR A 116 -4.70 10.49 2.23
N ALA A 117 -4.35 9.34 2.81
CA ALA A 117 -4.13 9.22 4.25
C ALA A 117 -2.95 10.09 4.73
N MET A 118 -1.89 10.19 3.94
CA MET A 118 -0.73 11.05 4.21
C MET A 118 -1.00 12.52 3.82
N GLY A 119 -1.82 12.77 2.81
CA GLY A 119 -2.21 14.11 2.35
C GLY A 119 -3.23 14.78 3.28
N ALA A 120 -4.02 13.99 4.01
CA ALA A 120 -4.80 14.44 5.16
C ALA A 120 -3.92 15.01 6.28
N SER A 121 -2.59 14.79 6.21
CA SER A 121 -1.57 15.43 7.05
C SER A 121 -0.86 16.63 6.39
N GLY A 122 -1.48 17.27 5.41
CA GLY A 122 -1.33 18.73 5.27
C GLY A 122 -2.07 19.44 6.41
N LEU A 123 -1.54 19.39 7.64
CA LEU A 123 -2.16 19.86 8.90
C LEU A 123 -2.59 21.36 8.97
N ALA A 124 -2.67 22.12 7.88
CA ALA A 124 -2.98 23.55 7.92
C ALA A 124 -3.58 24.18 6.64
N ARG A 125 -4.25 23.46 5.74
CA ARG A 125 -4.95 24.10 4.62
C ARG A 125 -6.41 23.66 4.50
N ARG A 126 -7.31 24.61 4.79
CA ARG A 126 -8.73 24.55 4.43
C ARG A 126 -8.82 24.28 2.92
N PRO A 127 -9.51 23.22 2.46
CA PRO A 127 -9.82 23.07 1.05
C PRO A 127 -10.64 24.27 0.58
N THR A 128 -10.28 24.84 -0.56
CA THR A 128 -11.12 25.81 -1.29
C THR A 128 -12.53 25.21 -1.48
N PRO A 129 -13.62 25.97 -1.31
CA PRO A 129 -14.97 25.42 -1.39
C PRO A 129 -15.21 24.73 -2.74
N PRO A 130 -16.01 23.64 -2.79
CA PRO A 130 -16.37 23.00 -4.05
C PRO A 130 -17.09 23.99 -4.97
N SER A 131 -16.67 24.09 -6.24
CA SER A 131 -17.46 24.78 -7.26
C SER A 131 -18.55 23.84 -7.79
N GLU A 132 -19.69 24.42 -8.17
CA GLU A 132 -20.90 23.71 -8.62
C GLU A 132 -20.67 22.75 -9.79
N ALA A 133 -19.57 22.90 -10.53
CA ALA A 133 -19.23 22.05 -11.67
C ALA A 133 -18.88 20.59 -11.31
N ASN A 134 -18.53 20.30 -10.04
CA ASN A 134 -18.14 18.95 -9.58
C ASN A 134 -19.03 18.40 -8.45
N ALA A 135 -20.12 19.08 -8.12
CA ALA A 135 -20.92 18.75 -6.93
C ALA A 135 -21.68 17.42 -7.05
N LEU A 136 -22.13 17.04 -8.25
CA LEU A 136 -23.01 15.87 -8.42
C LEU A 136 -22.30 14.52 -8.30
N ASN A 137 -21.03 14.41 -8.73
CA ASN A 137 -20.26 13.16 -8.58
C ASN A 137 -19.66 12.97 -7.17
N LEU A 138 -19.55 14.04 -6.37
CA LEU A 138 -19.03 14.02 -5.00
C LEU A 138 -20.14 13.94 -3.92
N MET A 139 -21.41 13.98 -4.33
CA MET A 139 -22.58 13.84 -3.45
C MET A 139 -23.26 12.47 -3.54
N ALA A 140 -22.79 11.58 -4.43
CA ALA A 140 -23.35 10.23 -4.58
C ALA A 140 -22.83 9.24 -3.52
N GLU A 141 -21.66 9.50 -2.93
CA GLU A 141 -21.14 8.72 -1.80
C GLU A 141 -21.44 9.46 -0.50
N ASP A 142 -22.09 8.77 0.44
CA ASP A 142 -22.34 9.28 1.78
C ASP A 142 -21.00 9.55 2.48
N ARG A 143 -20.69 10.82 2.74
CA ARG A 143 -19.44 11.24 3.42
C ARG A 143 -19.35 10.75 4.86
N TYR A 144 -20.43 10.21 5.42
CA TYR A 144 -20.50 9.60 6.74
C TYR A 144 -20.51 8.07 6.70
N ALA A 145 -20.61 7.45 5.51
CA ALA A 145 -20.45 6.02 5.37
C ALA A 145 -18.99 5.66 5.66
N PRO A 146 -18.72 4.76 6.63
CA PRO A 146 -17.35 4.41 6.99
C PRO A 146 -16.61 3.68 5.86
N LEU A 147 -17.34 3.08 4.91
CA LEU A 147 -16.80 2.37 3.76
C LEU A 147 -17.61 2.78 2.52
N ALA A 148 -16.92 3.04 1.40
CA ALA A 148 -17.56 3.25 0.11
C ALA A 148 -18.15 1.95 -0.45
N GLU A 149 -19.01 2.06 -1.46
CA GLU A 149 -19.51 0.89 -2.17
C GLU A 149 -18.36 0.10 -2.81
N GLY A 150 -18.37 -1.22 -2.64
CA GLY A 150 -17.32 -2.11 -3.15
C GLY A 150 -15.97 -2.02 -2.43
N ASP A 151 -15.83 -1.22 -1.38
CA ASP A 151 -14.54 -1.03 -0.69
C ASP A 151 -13.99 -2.33 -0.08
N LEU A 152 -14.86 -3.15 0.52
CA LEU A 152 -14.47 -4.46 1.08
C LEU A 152 -13.96 -5.43 0.01
N GLU A 153 -14.62 -5.46 -1.15
CA GLU A 153 -14.19 -6.27 -2.29
C GLU A 153 -12.86 -5.77 -2.83
N ARG A 154 -12.71 -4.45 -2.97
CA ARG A 154 -11.47 -3.83 -3.44
C ARG A 154 -10.29 -4.11 -2.50
N LEU A 155 -10.51 -4.06 -1.19
CA LEU A 155 -9.50 -4.45 -0.19
C LEU A 155 -9.10 -5.93 -0.32
N ALA A 156 -10.08 -6.82 -0.49
CA ALA A 156 -9.83 -8.25 -0.68
C ALA A 156 -9.01 -8.51 -1.96
N GLN A 157 -9.42 -7.92 -3.08
CA GLN A 157 -8.71 -8.02 -4.35
C GLN A 157 -7.31 -7.41 -4.27
N ALA A 158 -7.13 -6.30 -3.55
CA ALA A 158 -5.82 -5.67 -3.39
C ALA A 158 -4.85 -6.54 -2.59
N ILE A 159 -5.33 -7.24 -1.56
CA ILE A 159 -4.54 -8.24 -0.83
C ILE A 159 -4.10 -9.36 -1.76
N ILE A 160 -5.01 -9.88 -2.60
CA ILE A 160 -4.70 -10.95 -3.57
C ILE A 160 -3.63 -10.46 -4.54
N ARG A 161 -3.88 -9.31 -5.18
CA ARG A 161 -2.98 -8.71 -6.17
C ARG A 161 -1.58 -8.45 -5.60
N VAL A 162 -1.49 -7.94 -4.38
CA VAL A 162 -0.19 -7.72 -3.73
C VAL A 162 0.48 -9.03 -3.35
N SER A 163 -0.26 -10.04 -2.89
CA SER A 163 0.31 -11.38 -2.64
C SER A 163 0.95 -11.97 -3.91
N GLU A 164 0.26 -11.90 -5.04
CA GLU A 164 0.77 -12.38 -6.34
C GLU A 164 2.03 -11.62 -6.76
N LEU A 165 2.04 -10.29 -6.59
CA LEU A 165 3.21 -9.47 -6.89
C LEU A 165 4.40 -9.81 -6.00
N LEU A 166 4.18 -10.04 -4.70
CA LEU A 166 5.24 -10.44 -3.78
C LEU A 166 5.80 -11.81 -4.15
N GLU A 167 4.95 -12.79 -4.47
CA GLU A 167 5.40 -14.12 -4.90
C GLU A 167 6.21 -14.05 -6.20
N HIS A 168 5.75 -13.27 -7.17
CA HIS A 168 6.47 -13.04 -8.42
C HIS A 168 7.83 -12.36 -8.17
N CYS A 169 7.88 -11.36 -7.30
CA CYS A 169 9.09 -10.58 -7.05
C CYS A 169 10.10 -11.25 -6.10
N VAL A 170 9.66 -12.16 -5.22
CA VAL A 170 10.58 -12.92 -4.36
C VAL A 170 11.53 -13.77 -5.20
N GLY A 171 11.10 -14.28 -6.35
CA GLY A 171 11.98 -15.00 -7.28
C GLY A 171 13.20 -14.17 -7.70
N TYR A 172 13.00 -12.88 -7.98
CA TYR A 172 14.10 -11.98 -8.37
C TYR A 172 15.07 -11.69 -7.21
N LEU A 173 14.60 -11.71 -5.97
CA LEU A 173 15.44 -11.47 -4.78
C LEU A 173 16.31 -12.67 -4.38
N GLU A 174 15.97 -13.89 -4.82
CA GLU A 174 16.74 -15.11 -4.52
C GLU A 174 17.86 -15.39 -5.54
N GLU A 175 17.83 -14.73 -6.71
CA GLU A 175 18.76 -14.97 -7.82
C GLU A 175 20.10 -14.20 -7.72
N TRP A 176 20.29 -13.35 -6.70
CA TRP A 176 21.47 -12.48 -6.53
C TRP A 176 22.17 -12.64 -5.18
#